data_AF-A0A8X6ITG7-F1
#
_entry.id   AF-A0A8X6ITG7-F1
#
_cell.length_a   1.000
_cell.length_b   1.000
_cell.length_c   1.000
_cell.angle_alpha   90.00
_cell.angle_beta   90.00
_cell.angle_gamma   90.00
#
_symmetry.space_group_name_H-M   'P 1'
#
loop_
_entity.id
_entity.type
_entity.pdbx_description
1 polymer ?
#
loop_
_entity_poly.entity_id
_entity_poly.type
_entity_poly.pdbx_seq_one_letter_code
_entity_poly.pdbx_strand_id
1 'polypeptide(L)'
;MSVVVNSWIACCGLKHPKPPLLDFIVCLAEALMASGKLKAGTIRLSKTSNLLIVGDHLPVTNKTRRWCRKYAQQKKESRTKIMCTMCNVSLCIDCFKPYHS
;
A
#
# COMPACT_ATOMS: atom_id res chain seq x y z
N MET A 1 16.67 -20.07 13.48
CA MET A 1 15.82 -21.23 13.12
C MET A 1 15.38 -22.05 14.34
N SER A 2 16.24 -22.32 15.33
CA SER A 2 15.92 -23.13 16.51
C SER A 2 14.67 -22.69 17.28
N VAL A 3 14.50 -21.38 17.50
CA VAL A 3 13.35 -20.83 18.25
C VAL A 3 12.01 -21.16 17.58
N VAL A 4 11.92 -21.01 16.25
CA VAL A 4 10.70 -21.25 15.48
C VAL A 4 10.29 -22.72 15.53
N VAL A 5 11.26 -23.63 15.42
CA VAL A 5 11.01 -25.08 15.50
C VAL A 5 10.57 -25.48 16.91
N ASN A 6 11.19 -24.92 17.96
CA ASN A 6 10.78 -25.19 19.34
C ASN A 6 9.35 -24.70 19.61
N SER A 7 8.98 -23.53 19.09
CA SER A 7 7.61 -23.01 19.18
C SER A 7 6.61 -23.90 18.44
N TRP A 8 6.99 -24.47 17.28
CA TRP A 8 6.15 -25.43 16.56
C TRP A 8 5.94 -26.72 17.35
N ILE A 9 7.01 -27.28 17.93
CA ILE A 9 6.93 -28.49 18.77
C ILE A 9 5.99 -28.25 19.96
N ALA A 10 6.10 -27.11 20.64
CA ALA A 10 5.19 -26.74 21.72
C ALA A 10 3.73 -26.59 21.23
N CYS A 11 3.51 -25.97 20.07
CA CYS A 11 2.18 -25.80 19.47
C CYS A 11 1.55 -27.15 19.11
N CYS A 12 2.33 -28.08 18.57
CA CYS A 12 1.92 -29.45 18.27
C CYS A 12 1.56 -30.27 19.51
N GLY A 13 2.03 -29.87 20.70
CA GLY A 13 1.63 -30.46 21.98
C GLY A 13 0.26 -29.99 22.47
N LEU A 14 -0.28 -28.90 21.93
CA LEU A 14 -1.53 -28.26 22.36
C LEU A 14 -2.69 -28.38 21.36
N LYS A 15 -2.40 -28.68 20.09
CA LYS A 15 -3.39 -28.75 19.00
C LYS A 15 -3.38 -30.10 18.29
N HIS A 16 -4.57 -30.66 18.07
CA HIS A 16 -4.82 -31.75 17.14
C HIS A 16 -5.78 -31.26 16.04
N PRO A 17 -5.48 -31.45 14.73
CA PRO A 17 -4.27 -32.07 14.16
C PRO A 17 -3.02 -31.16 14.20
N LYS A 18 -1.84 -31.77 14.13
CA LYS A 18 -0.55 -31.06 14.09
C LYS A 18 -0.40 -30.35 12.74
N PRO A 19 -0.24 -29.01 12.70
CA PRO A 19 -0.05 -28.30 11.44
C PRO A 19 1.32 -28.63 10.85
N PRO A 20 1.46 -28.73 9.51
CA PRO A 20 2.76 -28.74 8.86
C PRO A 20 3.62 -27.55 9.30
N LEU A 21 4.94 -27.75 9.37
CA LEU A 21 5.87 -26.72 9.85
C LEU A 21 5.78 -25.43 9.00
N LEU A 22 5.62 -25.57 7.68
CA LEU A 22 5.46 -24.43 6.77
C LEU A 22 4.22 -23.59 7.11
N ASP A 23 3.06 -24.22 7.27
CA ASP A 23 1.82 -23.54 7.62
C ASP A 23 1.95 -22.83 8.97
N PHE A 24 2.58 -23.47 9.95
CA PHE A 24 2.88 -22.86 11.25
C PHE A 24 3.74 -21.59 11.11
N ILE A 25 4.80 -21.64 10.28
CA ILE A 25 5.68 -20.50 10.06
C ILE A 25 4.93 -19.34 9.41
N VAL A 26 4.08 -19.61 8.42
CA VAL A 26 3.27 -18.60 7.74
C VAL A 26 2.32 -17.92 8.73
N CYS A 27 1.54 -18.71 9.50
CA CYS A 27 0.63 -18.17 10.49
C CYS A 27 1.36 -17.38 11.60
N LEU A 28 2.53 -17.86 12.03
CA LEU A 28 3.35 -17.17 13.03
C LEU A 28 3.84 -15.81 12.49
N ALA A 29 4.31 -15.77 11.25
CA ALA A 29 4.75 -14.53 10.62
C ALA A 29 3.61 -13.51 10.51
N GLU A 30 2.43 -13.94 10.08
CA GLU A 30 1.23 -13.10 10.00
C GLU A 30 0.85 -12.52 11.37
N ALA A 31 0.84 -13.34 12.42
CA ALA A 31 0.52 -12.91 13.77
C ALA A 31 1.55 -11.90 14.32
N LEU A 32 2.83 -12.14 14.09
CA LEU A 32 3.91 -11.23 14.50
C LEU A 32 3.83 -9.89 13.75
N MET A 33 3.54 -9.92 12.44
CA MET A 33 3.35 -8.72 11.64
C MET A 33 2.11 -7.92 12.09
N ALA A 34 1.00 -8.60 12.40
CA ALA A 34 -0.22 -7.95 12.90
C ALA A 34 0.03 -7.27 14.26
N SER A 35 0.70 -7.96 15.18
CA SER A 35 1.09 -7.38 16.48
C SER A 35 2.04 -6.20 16.30
N GLY A 36 3.01 -6.32 15.37
CA GLY A 36 3.92 -5.26 15.00
C GLY A 36 3.21 -4.01 14.48
N LYS A 37 2.19 -4.16 13.61
CA LYS A 37 1.40 -3.03 13.10
C LYS A 37 0.65 -2.28 14.20
N LEU A 38 0.08 -2.99 15.17
CA LEU A 38 -0.62 -2.37 16.30
C LEU A 38 0.35 -1.59 17.21
N LYS A 39 1.53 -2.15 17.47
CA LYS A 39 2.55 -1.53 18.35
C LYS A 39 3.38 -0.45 17.66
N ALA A 40 3.58 -0.55 16.34
CA ALA A 40 4.17 0.51 15.50
C ALA A 40 3.21 1.68 15.24
N GLY A 41 1.99 1.63 15.81
CA GLY A 41 1.10 2.76 15.96
C GLY A 41 1.64 3.81 16.92
N THR A 42 2.83 4.35 16.66
CA THR A 42 3.12 5.74 17.01
C THR A 42 1.97 6.57 16.46
N ILE A 43 1.30 7.29 17.36
CA ILE A 43 0.25 8.27 17.09
C ILE A 43 0.61 9.00 15.80
N ARG A 44 -0.03 8.63 14.67
CA ARG A 44 -0.04 9.48 13.49
C ARG A 44 -0.97 10.62 13.86
N LEU A 45 -0.41 11.61 14.54
CA LEU A 45 -1.05 12.89 14.76
C LEU A 45 -1.52 13.31 13.37
N SER A 46 -2.82 13.49 13.21
CA SER A 46 -3.47 14.01 12.03
C SER A 46 -2.99 15.44 11.77
N LYS A 47 -1.77 15.57 11.27
CA LYS A 47 -1.26 16.74 10.61
C LYS A 47 -1.14 16.35 9.15
N THR A 48 -2.14 16.75 8.39
CA THR A 48 -2.06 17.30 7.02
C THR A 48 -0.64 17.47 6.48
N SER A 49 0.05 16.36 6.28
CA SER A 49 1.34 16.29 5.62
C SER A 49 1.31 14.97 4.88
N ASN A 50 1.14 15.11 3.58
CA ASN A 50 1.16 14.05 2.59
C ASN A 50 2.44 13.23 2.79
N LEU A 51 2.35 12.14 3.53
CA LEU A 51 3.37 11.09 3.47
C LEU A 51 3.17 10.42 2.11
N LEU A 52 3.84 10.98 1.11
CA LEU A 52 3.91 10.51 -0.27
C LEU A 52 4.55 9.12 -0.26
N ILE A 53 3.73 8.09 -0.10
CA ILE A 53 4.16 6.71 -0.32
C ILE A 53 4.38 6.57 -1.83
N VAL A 54 5.64 6.43 -2.24
CA VAL A 54 6.05 6.19 -3.62
C VAL A 54 5.47 4.84 -4.06
N GLY A 55 4.29 4.86 -4.71
CA GLY A 55 3.56 3.67 -5.12
C GLY A 55 2.04 3.81 -5.07
N ASP A 56 1.50 4.71 -4.22
CA ASP A 56 0.04 4.83 -4.06
C ASP A 56 -0.63 5.57 -5.23
N HIS A 57 0.13 6.44 -5.92
CA HIS A 57 -0.36 7.20 -7.06
C HIS A 57 -0.34 6.37 -8.35
N LEU A 58 -1.36 5.53 -8.54
CA LEU A 58 -1.51 4.71 -9.74
C LEU A 58 -2.32 5.43 -10.83
N PRO A 59 -1.86 5.44 -12.09
CA PRO A 59 -2.63 5.95 -13.22
C PRO A 59 -3.71 4.96 -13.63
N VAL A 60 -4.98 5.39 -13.60
CA VAL A 60 -6.13 4.61 -14.07
C VAL A 60 -6.78 5.31 -15.25
N THR A 61 -7.23 4.52 -16.23
CA THR A 61 -7.93 5.03 -17.41
C THR A 61 -9.42 5.19 -17.12
N ASN A 62 -9.92 6.42 -17.21
CA ASN A 62 -11.33 6.75 -17.06
C ASN A 62 -12.06 6.69 -18.42
N LYS A 63 -13.38 6.52 -18.39
CA LYS A 63 -14.24 6.45 -19.58
C LYS A 63 -14.28 7.77 -20.34
N THR A 64 -14.29 8.89 -19.62
CA THR A 64 -14.37 10.24 -20.20
C THR A 64 -13.00 10.93 -20.22
N ARG A 65 -12.78 11.72 -21.28
CA ARG A 65 -11.59 12.59 -21.38
C ARG A 65 -11.78 13.83 -20.52
N ARG A 66 -10.81 14.13 -19.65
CA ARG A 66 -10.76 15.35 -18.83
C ARG A 66 -9.54 16.19 -19.15
N TRP A 67 -9.56 17.47 -18.80
CA TRP A 67 -8.40 18.34 -18.96
C TRP A 67 -7.31 17.98 -17.96
N CYS A 68 -6.07 17.94 -18.44
CA CYS A 68 -4.92 17.77 -17.57
C CYS A 68 -4.82 18.98 -16.62
N ARG A 69 -4.85 18.76 -15.31
CA ARG A 69 -4.84 19.83 -14.30
C ARG A 69 -3.61 20.75 -14.43
N LYS A 70 -2.43 20.17 -14.67
CA LYS A 70 -1.17 20.92 -14.85
C LYS A 70 -1.20 21.84 -16.08
N TYR A 71 -1.68 21.34 -17.21
CA TYR A 71 -1.79 22.15 -18.43
C TYR A 71 -2.92 23.18 -18.37
N ALA A 72 -4.02 22.86 -17.69
CA ALA A 72 -5.10 23.82 -17.46
C ALA A 72 -4.60 25.06 -16.68
N GLN A 73 -3.73 24.88 -15.69
CA GLN A 73 -3.09 25.99 -14.97
C GLN A 73 -2.18 26.83 -15.88
N GLN A 74 -1.59 26.23 -16.91
CA GLN A 74 -0.74 26.91 -17.89
C GLN A 74 -1.52 27.48 -19.08
N LYS A 75 -2.86 27.44 -19.05
CA LYS A 75 -3.75 27.80 -20.17
C LYS A 75 -3.43 27.03 -21.47
N LYS A 76 -2.86 25.84 -21.36
CA LYS A 76 -2.63 24.91 -22.47
C LYS A 76 -3.75 23.88 -22.51
N GLU A 77 -4.32 23.65 -23.69
CA GLU A 77 -5.34 22.62 -23.86
C GLU A 77 -4.69 21.24 -24.04
N SER A 78 -4.86 20.38 -23.05
CA SER A 78 -4.45 18.98 -23.13
C SER A 78 -5.49 18.09 -22.47
N ARG A 79 -6.07 17.17 -23.23
CA ARG A 79 -7.11 16.23 -22.77
C ARG A 79 -6.52 14.85 -22.53
N THR A 80 -6.90 14.22 -21.42
CA THR A 80 -6.33 12.95 -20.95
C THR A 80 -7.43 12.03 -20.44
N LYS A 81 -7.25 10.72 -20.59
CA LYS A 81 -8.11 9.71 -19.93
C LYS A 81 -7.50 9.20 -18.62
N ILE A 82 -6.27 9.62 -18.31
CA ILE A 82 -5.51 9.11 -17.18
C ILE A 82 -5.86 9.95 -15.95
N MET A 83 -6.14 9.25 -14.85
CA MET A 83 -6.52 9.84 -13.58
C MET A 83 -5.76 9.11 -12.46
N CYS A 84 -5.21 9.86 -11.51
CA CYS A 84 -4.65 9.28 -10.30
C CYS A 84 -5.77 8.80 -9.38
N THR A 85 -5.71 7.55 -8.92
CA THR A 85 -6.70 6.97 -8.00
C THR A 85 -6.75 7.67 -6.66
N MET A 86 -5.58 8.03 -6.11
CA MET A 86 -5.47 8.67 -4.80
C MET A 86 -5.83 10.14 -4.83
N CYS A 87 -5.35 10.89 -5.81
CA CYS A 87 -5.57 12.33 -5.88
C CYS A 87 -6.90 12.71 -6.57
N ASN A 88 -7.51 11.77 -7.30
CA ASN A 88 -8.64 12.04 -8.20
C ASN A 88 -8.35 13.20 -9.20
N VAL A 89 -7.07 13.34 -9.59
CA VAL A 89 -6.59 14.37 -10.52
C VAL A 89 -6.35 13.73 -11.89
N SER A 90 -6.84 14.39 -12.95
CA SER A 90 -6.55 14.02 -14.34
C SER A 90 -5.26 14.66 -14.81
N LEU A 91 -4.33 13.83 -15.28
CA LEU A 91 -2.99 14.23 -15.70
C LEU A 91 -2.57 13.50 -16.97
N CYS A 92 -1.77 14.18 -17.79
CA CYS A 92 -1.13 13.57 -18.95
C CYS A 92 0.01 12.65 -18.51
N ILE A 93 0.47 11.72 -19.37
CA ILE A 93 1.59 10.82 -19.04
C ILE A 93 2.82 11.64 -18.63
N ASP A 94 3.15 12.68 -19.39
CA ASP A 94 4.30 13.57 -19.14
C ASP A 94 4.15 14.36 -17.83
N CYS A 95 2.90 14.59 -17.42
CA CYS A 95 2.53 15.39 -16.26
C CYS A 95 2.44 14.54 -14.99
N PHE A 96 2.22 13.23 -15.13
CA PHE A 96 1.90 12.34 -14.03
C PHE A 96 3.09 12.17 -13.08
N LYS A 97 4.27 11.83 -13.62
CA LYS A 97 5.50 11.69 -12.83
C LYS A 97 5.86 12.99 -12.09
N PRO A 98 6.03 14.15 -12.75
CA PRO A 98 6.44 15.39 -12.07
C PRO A 98 5.37 15.99 -11.14
N TYR A 99 4.13 15.52 -11.17
CA TYR A 99 3.09 15.97 -10.24
C TYR A 99 3.09 15.17 -8.93
N HIS A 100 3.58 13.93 -8.95
CA HIS A 100 3.63 13.03 -7.78
C HIS A 100 5.07 12.75 -7.31
N SER A 101 6.04 13.54 -7.80
CA SER A 101 7.43 13.52 -7.33
C SER A 101 7.60 14.44 -6.13
#